data_AF-A0AAV4TG34-F1
#
_entry.id   AF-A0AAV4TG34-F1
#
_cell.length_a   1.000
_cell.length_b   1.000
_cell.length_c   1.000
_cell.angle_alpha   90.00
_cell.angle_beta   90.00
_cell.angle_gamma   90.00
#
_symmetry.space_group_name_H-M   'P 1'
#
loop_
_entity.id
_entity.type
_entity.pdbx_description
1 polymer ?
#
loop_
_entity_poly.entity_id
_entity_poly.type
_entity_poly.pdbx_seq_one_letter_code
_entity_poly.pdbx_strand_id
1 'polypeptide(L)'
;MSSNAFDHNARFRAKVIPQDIWVERKDPRYTEVEEVQGRWHYVERLFPKLRIPEPTKEASPTGWKAPSKTVPDFPYFIGRTRNHMLPVYEKHVYKDRVRVTQVRKVQGDIWVFEQDLKNYLQKKLGTEIESHVNEICCWVNVKGQHENIIKKLVI
;
A
#
# COMPACT_ATOMS: atom_id res chain seq x y z
N MET A 1 -47.45 6.35 50.00
CA MET A 1 -46.81 6.63 48.69
C MET A 1 -45.47 7.27 48.97
N SER A 2 -44.37 6.52 48.83
CA SER A 2 -43.01 7.03 48.96
C SER A 2 -42.25 6.55 47.72
N SER A 3 -42.05 7.46 46.77
CA SER A 3 -41.42 7.21 45.48
C SER A 3 -39.92 7.00 45.63
N ASN A 4 -39.43 5.82 45.22
CA ASN A 4 -38.00 5.59 44.97
C ASN A 4 -37.55 6.45 43.79
N ALA A 5 -36.85 7.54 44.08
CA ALA A 5 -36.16 8.32 43.04
C ALA A 5 -34.83 7.65 42.70
N PHE A 6 -34.72 7.12 41.49
CA PHE A 6 -33.44 6.70 40.92
C PHE A 6 -32.58 7.94 40.66
N ASP A 7 -31.43 8.03 41.31
CA ASP A 7 -30.45 9.09 41.08
C ASP A 7 -29.81 8.93 39.69
N HIS A 8 -30.11 9.87 38.78
CA HIS A 8 -29.63 9.88 37.41
C HIS A 8 -28.18 10.39 37.28
N ASN A 9 -27.52 10.73 38.40
CA ASN A 9 -26.18 11.31 38.41
C ASN A 9 -25.09 10.38 38.95
N ALA A 10 -25.36 9.07 39.06
CA ALA A 10 -24.35 8.05 39.30
C ALA A 10 -23.51 7.83 38.02
N ARG A 11 -22.73 8.84 37.64
CA ARG A 11 -21.68 8.73 36.62
C ARG A 11 -20.82 7.53 36.99
N PHE A 12 -20.75 6.58 36.06
CA PHE A 12 -19.97 5.34 36.11
C PHE A 12 -18.94 5.38 37.24
N ARG A 13 -19.12 4.57 38.31
CA ARG A 13 -18.06 4.34 39.30
C ARG A 13 -16.86 3.80 38.50
N ALA A 14 -15.94 4.69 38.14
CA ALA A 14 -14.65 4.28 37.62
C ALA A 14 -14.08 3.36 38.69
N LYS A 15 -13.90 2.08 38.36
CA LYS A 15 -13.21 1.16 39.25
C LYS A 15 -11.86 1.83 39.51
N VAL A 16 -11.60 2.21 40.76
CA VAL A 16 -10.27 2.66 41.17
C VAL A 16 -9.35 1.51 40.79
N ILE A 17 -8.50 1.72 39.78
CA ILE A 17 -7.52 0.73 39.37
C ILE A 17 -6.62 0.56 40.60
N PRO A 18 -6.58 -0.63 41.22
CA PRO A 18 -5.70 -0.84 42.35
C PRO A 18 -4.28 -0.51 41.91
N GLN A 19 -3.57 0.31 42.69
CA GLN A 19 -2.11 0.39 42.55
C GLN A 19 -1.58 -1.04 42.67
N ASP A 20 -0.64 -1.39 41.79
CA ASP A 20 -0.23 -2.77 41.55
C ASP A 20 -0.12 -3.59 42.84
N ILE A 21 -0.96 -4.62 42.94
CA ILE A 21 -1.03 -5.57 44.08
C ILE A 21 0.36 -6.20 44.37
N TRP A 22 1.23 -6.19 43.36
CA TRP A 22 2.59 -6.71 43.37
C TRP A 22 3.62 -5.79 44.04
N VAL A 23 3.32 -4.52 44.28
CA VAL A 23 4.25 -3.58 44.93
C VAL A 23 4.28 -3.78 46.45
N GLU A 24 3.16 -4.20 47.05
CA GLU A 24 3.01 -4.32 48.51
C GLU A 24 3.58 -5.64 49.09
N ARG A 25 3.78 -6.69 48.28
CA ARG A 25 4.32 -7.98 48.74
C ARG A 25 5.59 -8.36 47.98
N LYS A 26 6.71 -7.74 48.35
CA LYS A 26 8.04 -8.16 47.88
C LYS A 26 8.43 -9.48 48.57
N ASP A 27 8.44 -10.59 47.85
CA ASP A 27 8.98 -11.87 48.35
C ASP A 27 10.52 -11.78 48.40
N PRO A 28 11.16 -12.08 49.54
CA PRO A 28 12.62 -12.00 49.72
C PRO A 28 13.43 -12.89 48.78
N ARG A 29 12.78 -13.80 48.03
CA ARG A 29 13.42 -14.66 47.03
C ARG A 29 13.74 -13.96 45.71
N TYR A 30 13.16 -12.79 45.45
CA TYR A 30 13.37 -12.06 44.19
C TYR A 30 14.28 -10.83 44.40
N THR A 31 15.12 -10.56 43.41
CA THR A 31 15.98 -9.37 43.37
C THR A 31 15.16 -8.09 43.18
N GLU A 32 15.61 -6.99 43.79
CA GLU A 32 15.02 -5.67 43.57
C GLU A 32 15.18 -5.20 42.11
N VAL A 33 14.18 -4.49 41.60
CA VAL A 33 14.17 -3.91 40.25
C VAL A 33 13.92 -2.42 40.33
N GLU A 34 14.57 -1.65 39.45
CA GLU A 34 14.36 -0.22 39.29
C GLU A 34 13.82 0.05 37.87
N GLU A 35 12.74 0.81 37.78
CA GLU A 35 12.19 1.24 36.49
C GLU A 35 12.99 2.44 35.94
N VAL A 36 13.74 2.20 34.87
CA VAL A 36 14.51 3.27 34.22
C VAL A 36 13.59 4.10 33.32
N GLN A 37 13.26 5.31 33.77
CA GLN A 37 12.41 6.22 33.01
C GLN A 37 13.07 6.70 31.70
N GLY A 38 12.23 7.06 30.71
CA GLY A 38 12.68 7.64 29.44
C GLY A 38 13.24 6.65 28.40
N ARG A 39 13.41 5.37 28.72
CA ARG A 39 13.93 4.36 27.78
C ARG A 39 12.86 3.64 26.95
N TRP A 40 11.57 3.92 27.18
CA TRP A 40 10.48 3.25 26.48
C TRP A 40 10.47 3.48 24.96
N HIS A 41 11.03 4.61 24.49
CA HIS A 41 11.11 4.90 23.05
C HIS A 41 11.91 3.84 22.26
N TYR A 42 12.78 3.05 22.90
CA TYR A 42 13.46 1.92 22.25
C TYR A 42 12.50 0.78 21.94
N VAL A 43 11.54 0.53 22.84
CA VAL A 43 10.46 -0.45 22.63
C VAL A 43 9.52 0.04 21.53
N GLU A 44 9.16 1.33 21.53
CA GLU A 44 8.29 1.91 20.50
C GLU A 44 8.85 1.78 19.08
N ARG A 45 10.18 1.86 18.91
CA ARG A 45 10.85 1.67 17.62
C ARG A 45 10.73 0.25 17.07
N LEU A 46 10.48 -0.74 17.93
CA LEU A 46 10.31 -2.13 17.53
C LEU A 46 8.91 -2.41 16.98
N PHE A 47 7.94 -1.53 17.25
CA PHE A 47 6.59 -1.72 16.72
C PHE A 47 6.57 -1.55 15.19
N PRO A 48 5.87 -2.44 14.48
CA PRO A 48 5.73 -2.32 13.03
C PRO A 48 4.87 -1.10 12.68
N LYS A 49 5.22 -0.44 11.57
CA LYS A 49 4.37 0.60 11.01
C LYS A 49 3.15 -0.04 10.35
N LEU A 50 1.95 0.27 10.87
CA LEU A 50 0.69 -0.26 10.33
C LEU A 50 0.32 0.34 8.97
N ARG A 51 0.76 1.59 8.70
CA ARG A 51 0.50 2.30 7.44
C ARG A 51 1.80 2.46 6.65
N ILE A 52 1.73 2.21 5.34
CA ILE A 52 2.85 2.46 4.43
C ILE A 52 3.13 3.96 4.38
N PRO A 53 4.38 4.39 4.62
CA PRO A 53 4.73 5.80 4.59
C PRO A 53 4.63 6.37 3.17
N GLU A 54 4.39 7.66 3.10
CA GLU A 54 4.46 8.39 1.83
C GLU A 54 5.93 8.64 1.45
N PRO A 55 6.26 8.57 0.15
CA PRO A 55 7.62 8.79 -0.30
C PRO A 55 8.01 10.26 -0.11
N THR A 56 9.17 10.49 0.50
CA THR A 56 9.63 11.85 0.85
C THR A 56 10.26 12.61 -0.33
N LYS A 57 10.85 11.90 -1.29
CA LYS A 57 11.55 12.48 -2.44
C LYS A 57 10.67 12.40 -3.69
N GLU A 58 10.89 13.28 -4.67
CA GLU A 58 10.22 13.20 -5.97
C GLU A 58 10.85 12.13 -6.89
N ALA A 59 12.15 11.86 -6.72
CA ALA A 59 12.86 10.80 -7.42
C ALA A 59 13.89 10.11 -6.51
N SER A 60 14.12 8.83 -6.76
CA SER A 60 15.12 8.01 -6.06
C SER A 60 16.23 7.58 -7.03
N PRO A 61 17.49 7.48 -6.58
CA PRO A 61 18.58 6.89 -7.39
C PRO A 61 18.27 5.47 -7.90
N THR A 62 17.38 4.75 -7.22
CA THR A 62 16.91 3.40 -7.61
C THR A 62 15.95 3.42 -8.82
N GLY A 63 15.66 4.60 -9.39
CA GLY A 63 14.78 4.73 -10.56
C GLY A 63 13.29 4.83 -10.24
N TRP A 64 12.93 4.99 -8.97
CA TRP A 64 11.56 5.35 -8.59
C TRP A 64 11.33 6.85 -8.85
N LYS A 65 10.15 7.18 -9.42
CA LYS A 65 9.71 8.55 -9.67
C LYS A 65 8.26 8.73 -9.24
N ALA A 66 8.00 9.83 -8.55
CA ALA A 66 6.67 10.27 -8.14
C ALA A 66 5.77 10.54 -9.37
N PRO A 67 4.45 10.34 -9.25
CA PRO A 67 3.53 10.77 -10.29
C PRO A 67 3.59 12.30 -10.48
N SER A 68 3.25 12.78 -11.67
CA SER A 68 3.14 14.22 -11.93
C SER A 68 2.11 14.87 -11.00
N LYS A 69 2.37 16.11 -10.55
CA LYS A 69 1.44 16.89 -9.72
C LYS A 69 0.18 17.28 -10.50
N THR A 70 0.31 17.46 -11.81
CA THR A 70 -0.79 17.77 -12.72
C THR A 70 -1.37 16.47 -13.28
N VAL A 71 -2.67 16.27 -13.11
CA VAL A 71 -3.38 15.17 -13.78
C VAL A 71 -3.49 15.52 -15.26
N PRO A 72 -2.90 14.72 -16.17
CA PRO A 72 -3.05 14.98 -17.59
C PRO A 72 -4.48 14.65 -18.04
N ASP A 73 -4.96 15.41 -19.02
CA ASP A 73 -6.30 15.23 -19.61
C ASP A 73 -6.27 14.08 -20.63
N PHE A 74 -6.31 12.85 -20.10
CA PHE A 74 -6.44 11.63 -20.89
C PHE A 74 -7.75 10.91 -20.55
N PRO A 75 -8.36 10.19 -21.50
CA PRO A 75 -9.58 9.42 -21.25
C PRO A 75 -9.34 8.21 -20.32
N TYR A 76 -8.09 7.92 -19.97
CA TYR A 76 -7.70 6.87 -19.05
C TYR A 76 -6.67 7.34 -18.02
N PHE A 77 -6.59 6.61 -16.91
CA PHE A 77 -5.66 6.87 -15.82
C PHE A 77 -5.08 5.57 -15.28
N ILE A 78 -3.79 5.56 -14.93
CA ILE A 78 -3.11 4.38 -14.38
C ILE A 78 -2.74 4.62 -12.93
N GLY A 79 -3.43 3.92 -12.03
CA GLY A 79 -3.22 4.06 -10.59
C GLY A 79 -1.92 3.42 -10.11
N ARG A 80 -1.22 4.07 -9.17
CA ARG A 80 -0.06 3.49 -8.48
C ARG A 80 -0.49 2.36 -7.53
N THR A 81 0.43 1.43 -7.24
CA THR A 81 0.19 0.39 -6.25
C THR A 81 0.30 0.94 -4.83
N ARG A 82 -0.06 0.12 -3.84
CA ARG A 82 0.01 0.50 -2.42
C ARG A 82 1.42 0.93 -1.99
N ASN A 83 2.44 0.37 -2.65
CA ASN A 83 3.85 0.68 -2.39
C ASN A 83 4.36 1.83 -3.30
N HIS A 84 3.46 2.62 -3.89
CA HIS A 84 3.76 3.74 -4.79
C HIS A 84 4.48 3.33 -6.09
N MET A 85 4.41 2.06 -6.48
CA MET A 85 5.04 1.54 -7.70
C MET A 85 4.11 1.59 -8.90
N LEU A 86 4.68 1.59 -10.11
CA LEU A 86 3.94 1.38 -11.35
C LEU A 86 3.35 -0.04 -11.40
N PRO A 87 2.09 -0.21 -11.83
CA PRO A 87 1.41 -1.49 -11.87
C PRO A 87 1.75 -2.29 -13.14
N VAL A 88 3.03 -2.32 -13.54
CA VAL A 88 3.52 -3.02 -14.75
C VAL A 88 4.36 -4.21 -14.30
N TYR A 89 3.96 -5.42 -14.68
CA TYR A 89 4.58 -6.66 -14.21
C TYR A 89 4.75 -7.66 -15.35
N GLU A 90 5.86 -8.37 -15.37
CA GLU A 90 5.99 -9.56 -16.20
C GLU A 90 5.27 -10.75 -15.54
N LYS A 91 4.58 -11.53 -16.36
CA LYS A 91 3.85 -12.71 -15.96
C LYS A 91 4.16 -13.86 -16.90
N HIS A 92 4.29 -15.04 -16.32
CA HIS A 92 4.38 -16.28 -17.06
C HIS A 92 2.98 -16.92 -17.17
N VAL A 93 2.62 -17.34 -18.38
CA VAL A 93 1.32 -17.92 -18.73
C VAL A 93 1.56 -19.26 -19.43
N TYR A 94 0.58 -20.16 -19.36
CA TYR A 94 0.61 -21.50 -19.97
C TYR A 94 1.81 -22.36 -19.51
N LYS A 95 1.90 -22.65 -18.20
CA LYS A 95 2.98 -23.46 -17.60
C LYS A 95 4.37 -22.91 -17.99
N ASP A 96 4.53 -21.60 -17.82
CA ASP A 96 5.77 -20.84 -18.06
C ASP A 96 6.30 -20.77 -19.48
N ARG A 97 5.53 -21.23 -20.48
CA ARG A 97 5.93 -21.20 -21.89
C ARG A 97 5.81 -19.82 -22.52
N VAL A 98 4.86 -19.00 -22.05
CA VAL A 98 4.58 -17.69 -22.64
C VAL A 98 4.85 -16.61 -21.60
N ARG A 99 5.70 -15.64 -21.96
CA ARG A 99 5.92 -14.43 -21.16
C ARG A 99 5.02 -13.32 -21.69
N VAL A 100 4.31 -12.66 -20.78
CA VAL A 100 3.47 -11.50 -21.08
C VAL A 100 3.80 -10.38 -20.10
N THR A 101 3.67 -9.15 -20.55
CA THR A 101 3.74 -7.97 -19.68
C THR A 101 2.33 -7.49 -19.41
N GLN A 102 1.95 -7.42 -18.14
CA GLN A 102 0.63 -7.00 -17.68
C GLN A 102 0.69 -5.60 -17.08
N VAL A 103 -0.17 -4.71 -17.56
CA VAL A 103 -0.44 -3.40 -16.96
C VAL A 103 -1.76 -3.47 -16.21
N ARG A 104 -1.76 -3.20 -14.91
CA ARG A 104 -2.97 -3.25 -14.05
C ARG A 104 -3.42 -1.85 -13.63
N LYS A 105 -4.58 -1.77 -12.99
CA LYS A 105 -5.13 -0.53 -12.42
C LYS A 105 -5.36 0.56 -13.48
N VAL A 106 -5.77 0.15 -14.68
CA VAL A 106 -6.21 1.08 -15.71
C VAL A 106 -7.64 1.51 -15.38
N GLN A 107 -7.89 2.80 -15.31
CA GLN A 107 -9.19 3.41 -15.06
C GLN A 107 -9.58 4.25 -16.27
N GLY A 108 -10.87 4.46 -16.50
CA GLY A 108 -11.37 5.16 -17.68
C GLY A 108 -11.44 4.26 -18.90
N ASP A 109 -11.22 4.83 -20.09
CA ASP A 109 -11.31 4.11 -21.37
C ASP A 109 -10.07 3.23 -21.61
N ILE A 110 -10.21 1.94 -21.29
CA ILE A 110 -9.14 0.95 -21.43
C ILE A 110 -8.82 0.61 -22.89
N TRP A 111 -9.76 0.80 -23.82
CA TRP A 111 -9.54 0.51 -25.24
C TRP A 111 -8.66 1.57 -25.87
N VAL A 112 -8.86 2.85 -25.52
CA VAL A 112 -7.95 3.93 -25.95
C VAL A 112 -6.55 3.69 -25.38
N PHE A 113 -6.45 3.32 -24.10
CA PHE A 113 -5.15 2.97 -23.51
C PHE A 113 -4.46 1.82 -24.25
N GLU A 114 -5.20 0.78 -24.61
CA GLU A 114 -4.65 -0.38 -25.30
C GLU A 114 -4.13 -0.02 -26.70
N GLN A 115 -4.86 0.82 -27.44
CA GLN A 115 -4.44 1.32 -28.74
C GLN A 115 -3.17 2.17 -28.63
N ASP A 116 -3.12 3.11 -27.69
CA ASP A 116 -1.93 3.94 -27.45
C ASP A 116 -0.72 3.09 -27.06
N LEU A 117 -0.93 2.08 -26.21
CA LEU A 117 0.10 1.14 -25.79
C LEU A 117 0.63 0.32 -26.98
N LYS A 118 -0.26 -0.22 -27.82
CA LYS A 118 0.11 -0.94 -29.05
C LYS A 118 0.91 -0.03 -29.99
N ASN A 119 0.40 1.15 -30.28
CA ASN A 119 1.05 2.11 -31.18
C ASN A 119 2.45 2.49 -30.69
N TYR A 120 2.60 2.75 -29.40
CA TYR A 120 3.89 3.06 -28.79
C TYR A 120 4.88 1.88 -28.90
N LEU A 121 4.43 0.66 -28.62
CA LEU A 121 5.29 -0.51 -28.67
C LEU A 121 5.66 -0.91 -30.11
N GLN A 122 4.72 -0.87 -31.05
CA GLN A 122 4.98 -1.12 -32.47
C GLN A 122 5.99 -0.12 -33.02
N LYS A 123 5.88 1.16 -32.65
CA LYS A 123 6.87 2.19 -33.03
C LYS A 123 8.27 1.92 -32.47
N LYS A 124 8.38 1.31 -31.28
CA LYS A 124 9.67 1.02 -30.63
C LYS A 124 10.31 -0.29 -31.11
N LEU A 125 9.51 -1.29 -31.44
CA LEU A 125 9.96 -2.65 -31.76
C LEU A 125 9.95 -2.94 -33.26
N GLY A 126 9.16 -2.21 -34.05
CA GLY A 126 8.99 -2.44 -35.48
C GLY A 126 8.20 -3.71 -35.83
N THR A 127 7.60 -4.37 -34.83
CA THR A 127 6.81 -5.59 -35.00
C THR A 127 5.38 -5.38 -34.52
N GLU A 128 4.45 -6.09 -35.13
CA GLU A 128 3.08 -6.17 -34.63
C GLU A 128 3.05 -6.91 -33.29
N ILE A 129 2.21 -6.44 -32.37
CA ILE A 129 2.16 -6.91 -30.99
C ILE A 129 0.74 -7.31 -30.63
N GLU A 130 0.61 -8.55 -30.19
CA GLU A 130 -0.63 -9.10 -29.64
C GLU A 130 -0.85 -8.57 -28.22
N SER A 131 -2.08 -8.12 -27.97
CA SER A 131 -2.56 -7.65 -26.67
C SER A 131 -3.86 -8.36 -26.31
N HIS A 132 -4.20 -8.32 -25.02
CA HIS A 132 -5.48 -8.81 -24.51
C HIS A 132 -5.97 -7.86 -23.42
N VAL A 133 -7.16 -7.30 -23.62
CA VAL A 133 -7.82 -6.38 -22.68
C VAL A 133 -8.73 -7.17 -21.76
N ASN A 134 -8.70 -6.83 -20.47
CA ASN A 134 -9.71 -7.27 -19.51
C ASN A 134 -10.28 -6.03 -18.81
N GLU A 135 -11.49 -5.66 -19.22
CA GLU A 135 -12.20 -4.50 -18.68
C GLU A 135 -12.59 -4.69 -17.22
N ILE A 136 -13.20 -5.84 -16.88
CA ILE A 136 -13.74 -6.13 -15.54
C ILE A 136 -12.65 -6.06 -14.49
N CYS A 137 -11.49 -6.63 -14.78
CA CYS A 137 -10.35 -6.64 -13.88
C CYS A 137 -9.40 -5.45 -14.09
N CYS A 138 -9.71 -4.55 -15.04
CA CYS A 138 -8.98 -3.32 -15.30
C CYS A 138 -7.48 -3.53 -15.59
N TRP A 139 -7.17 -4.44 -16.50
CA TRP A 139 -5.79 -4.70 -16.93
C TRP A 139 -5.66 -5.01 -18.42
N VAL A 140 -4.47 -4.74 -18.97
CA VAL A 140 -4.09 -5.07 -20.35
C VAL A 140 -2.86 -5.96 -20.31
N ASN A 141 -2.91 -7.09 -21.01
CA ASN A 141 -1.77 -7.96 -21.24
C ASN A 141 -1.18 -7.67 -22.62
N VAL A 142 0.14 -7.70 -22.70
CA VAL A 142 0.91 -7.60 -23.93
C VAL A 142 1.82 -8.81 -24.03
N LYS A 143 1.86 -9.48 -25.19
CA LYS A 143 2.76 -10.61 -25.40
C LYS A 143 4.22 -10.14 -25.39
N GLY A 144 5.10 -10.90 -24.71
CA GLY A 144 6.52 -10.59 -24.62
C GLY A 144 6.94 -9.85 -23.34
N GLN A 145 8.24 -9.57 -23.26
CA GLN A 145 8.89 -8.90 -22.14
C GLN A 145 9.17 -7.45 -22.50
N HIS A 146 8.28 -6.56 -22.07
CA HIS A 146 8.29 -5.15 -22.43
C HIS A 146 8.15 -4.24 -21.22
N GLU A 147 8.36 -4.76 -20.00
CA GLU A 147 8.17 -4.04 -18.75
C GLU A 147 8.90 -2.70 -18.72
N ASN A 148 10.20 -2.70 -19.08
CA ASN A 148 11.01 -1.48 -19.06
C ASN A 148 10.57 -0.44 -20.10
N ILE A 149 10.06 -0.89 -21.25
CA ILE A 149 9.59 0.01 -22.32
C ILE A 149 8.27 0.64 -21.91
N ILE A 150 7.35 -0.17 -21.38
CA ILE A 150 6.03 0.26 -20.93
C ILE A 150 6.14 1.18 -19.71
N LYS A 151 7.03 0.90 -18.75
CA LYS A 151 7.28 1.78 -17.60
C LYS A 151 7.67 3.20 -18.04
N LYS A 152 8.45 3.35 -19.12
CA LYS A 152 8.83 4.68 -19.64
C LYS A 152 7.66 5.47 -20.23
N LEU A 153 6.64 4.79 -20.74
CA LEU A 153 5.41 5.44 -21.25
C LEU A 153 4.53 5.95 -20.11
N VAL A 154 4.46 5.20 -19.00
CA VAL A 154 3.49 5.41 -17.91
C VAL A 154 4.05 6.26 -16.74
N ILE A 155 5.35 6.58 -16.75
CA ILE A 155 6.02 7.41 -15.73
C ILE A 155 5.48 8.84 -15.72
#